data_AF-A0A351FNM0-F1
#
_entry.id   AF-A0A351FNM0-F1
#
_cell.length_a   1.000
_cell.length_b   1.000
_cell.length_c   1.000
_cell.angle_alpha   90.00
_cell.angle_beta   90.00
_cell.angle_gamma   90.00
#
_symmetry.space_group_name_H-M   'P 1'
#
loop_
_entity.id
_entity.type
_entity.pdbx_description
1 polymer ?
#
loop_
_entity_poly.entity_id
_entity_poly.type
_entity_poly.pdbx_seq_one_letter_code
_entity_poly.pdbx_strand_id
1 'polypeptide(L)' 'MLHTKMPPYAVERTLLTTGILDRAMQSRTQPGTRLPTPELRIAYQSSNWPFANQHGENFPQAPQDEPSKPSR' A
#
# COMPACT_ATOMS: atom_id res chain seq x y z
N MET A 1 4.34 10.21 23.24
CA MET A 1 4.73 10.61 21.87
C MET A 1 5.87 11.64 21.81
N LEU A 2 6.73 11.77 22.82
CA LEU A 2 8.09 12.33 22.72
C LEU A 2 9.02 11.50 23.63
N HIS A 3 9.02 10.18 23.46
CA HIS A 3 9.82 9.27 24.28
C HIS A 3 10.73 8.38 23.41
N THR A 4 10.26 7.98 22.24
CA THR A 4 10.98 7.14 21.27
C THR A 4 11.63 7.90 20.11
N LYS A 5 11.40 9.22 19.98
CA LYS A 5 11.84 10.06 18.82
C LYS A 5 11.41 9.59 17.43
N MET A 6 10.62 8.52 17.33
CA MET A 6 10.08 8.01 16.07
C MET A 6 8.66 8.50 15.87
N PRO A 7 8.31 9.00 14.67
CA PRO A 7 6.95 9.41 14.38
C PRO A 7 6.03 8.18 14.41
N PRO A 8 4.87 8.25 15.09
CA PRO A 8 3.92 7.13 15.18
C PRO A 8 3.28 6.79 13.82
N TYR A 9 3.26 7.75 12.90
CA TYR A 9 2.81 7.59 11.53
C TYR A 9 3.94 8.03 10.60
N ALA A 10 4.49 7.11 9.80
CA ALA A 10 5.56 7.45 8.87
C ALA A 10 5.02 8.34 7.74
N VAL A 11 5.79 9.36 7.37
CA VAL A 11 5.44 10.32 6.31
C VAL A 11 5.26 9.62 4.95
N GLU A 12 5.97 8.52 4.73
CA GLU A 12 5.85 7.64 3.56
C GLU A 12 4.42 7.16 3.34
N ARG A 13 3.66 6.85 4.40
CA ARG A 13 2.25 6.44 4.30
C ARG A 13 1.42 7.54 3.68
N THR A 14 1.62 8.78 4.12
CA THR A 14 0.92 9.94 3.56
C THR A 14 1.24 10.09 2.09
N LEU A 15 2.54 10.09 1.73
CA LEU A 15 2.99 10.21 0.35
C LEU A 15 2.40 9.10 -0.55
N LEU A 16 2.40 7.85 -0.09
CA LEU A 16 1.80 6.73 -0.83
C LEU A 16 0.30 6.91 -1.02
N THR A 17 -0.44 7.16 0.06
CA THR A 17 -1.91 7.22 -0.01
C THR A 17 -2.39 8.41 -0.84
N THR A 18 -1.85 9.61 -0.62
CA THR A 18 -2.23 10.81 -1.37
C THR A 18 -1.73 10.77 -2.80
N GLY A 19 -0.51 10.28 -3.02
CA GLY A 19 0.07 10.13 -4.36
C GLY A 19 -0.67 9.12 -5.22
N ILE A 20 -1.05 7.95 -4.67
CA ILE A 20 -1.88 6.97 -5.41
C ILE A 20 -3.22 7.59 -5.80
N LEU A 21 -3.89 8.27 -4.86
CA LEU A 21 -5.17 8.93 -5.13
C LEU A 21 -5.05 9.97 -6.23
N ASP A 22 -4.05 10.85 -6.14
CA ASP A 22 -3.79 11.89 -7.15
C ASP A 22 -3.56 11.29 -8.54
N ARG A 23 -2.71 10.25 -8.63
CA ARG A 23 -2.43 9.56 -9.90
C ARG A 23 -3.66 8.84 -10.47
N ALA A 24 -4.53 8.29 -9.62
CA ALA A 24 -5.80 7.71 -10.04
C ALA A 24 -6.75 8.78 -10.62
N MET A 25 -6.82 9.95 -9.98
CA MET A 25 -7.63 11.07 -10.48
C MET A 25 -7.11 11.57 -11.82
N GLN A 26 -5.79 11.74 -11.98
CA GLN A 26 -5.16 12.10 -13.25
C GLN A 26 -5.35 11.04 -14.34
N SER A 27 -5.31 9.76 -13.98
CA SER A 27 -5.56 8.66 -14.92
C SER A 27 -7.00 8.65 -15.42
N ARG A 28 -7.96 9.00 -14.56
CA ARG A 28 -9.37 9.13 -14.95
C ARG A 28 -9.61 10.26 -15.95
N THR A 29 -8.88 11.36 -15.85
CA THR A 29 -9.01 12.49 -16.79
C THR A 29 -8.24 12.27 -18.10
N GLN A 30 -7.26 11.35 -18.12
CA GLN A 30 -6.42 11.03 -19.28
C GLN A 30 -6.52 9.54 -19.65
N PRO A 31 -7.67 9.07 -20.18
CA PRO A 31 -7.88 7.65 -20.49
C PRO A 31 -6.85 7.15 -21.51
N GLY A 32 -6.35 5.93 -21.28
CA GLY A 32 -5.36 5.28 -22.16
C GLY A 32 -3.92 5.75 -21.99
N THR A 33 -3.65 6.77 -21.17
CA THR A 33 -2.29 7.25 -20.91
C THR A 33 -1.69 6.56 -19.68
N ARG A 34 -0.51 5.94 -19.84
CA ARG A 34 0.22 5.34 -18.72
C ARG A 34 0.97 6.44 -17.96
N LEU A 35 0.63 6.64 -16.69
CA LEU A 35 1.29 7.59 -15.81
C LEU A 35 2.38 6.86 -14.97
N PRO A 36 3.68 7.12 -15.18
CA PRO A 36 4.72 6.54 -14.35
C PRO A 36 4.72 7.19 -12.95
N THR A 37 4.97 6.38 -11.92
CA THR A 37 4.96 6.80 -10.52
C THR A 37 6.28 6.48 -9.80
N PRO A 38 7.44 6.96 -10.30
CA PRO A 38 8.74 6.68 -9.67
C PRO A 38 8.82 7.15 -8.22
N GLU A 39 8.13 8.25 -7.89
CA GLU A 39 8.03 8.81 -6.54
C GLU A 39 7.28 7.93 -5.55
N LEU A 40 6.45 7.00 -6.03
CA LEU A 40 5.67 6.07 -5.21
C LEU A 40 6.36 4.71 -5.06
N ARG A 41 7.58 4.54 -5.60
CA ARG A 41 8.38 3.32 -5.47
C ARG A 41 9.05 3.21 -4.09
N ILE A 42 8.24 3.32 -3.04
CA ILE A 42 8.67 3.31 -1.64
C ILE A 42 8.26 1.98 -1.02
N ALA A 43 9.21 1.27 -0.42
CA ALA A 43 8.95 0.02 0.31
C ALA A 43 8.46 0.34 1.74
N TYR A 44 7.25 0.88 1.85
CA TYR A 44 6.67 1.27 3.14
C TYR A 44 6.46 0.07 4.05
N GLN A 45 7.11 0.10 5.21
CA GLN A 45 6.92 -0.88 6.27
C GLN A 45 5.80 -0.42 7.19
N SER A 46 4.76 -1.24 7.33
CA SER A 46 3.66 -0.95 8.25
C SER A 46 4.13 -1.03 9.71
N SER A 47 3.68 -0.07 10.52
CA SER A 47 3.96 -0.08 11.96
C SER A 47 3.35 -1.32 12.62
N ASN A 48 4.10 -1.93 13.54
CA ASN A 48 3.58 -3.02 14.36
C ASN A 48 2.61 -2.48 15.41
N TRP A 49 1.32 -2.38 15.06
CA TRP A 49 0.27 -1.92 15.95
C TRP A 49 -0.42 -3.15 16.58
N PRO A 50 -0.14 -3.46 17.86
CA PRO A 50 -0.60 -4.70 18.49
C PRO A 50 -2.11 -4.78 18.73
N PHE A 51 -2.90 -3.77 18.38
CA PHE A 51 -4.38 -3.82 18.41
C PHE A 51 -4.99 -3.97 17.00
N ALA A 52 -4.24 -3.65 15.96
CA ALA A 52 -4.66 -3.82 14.56
C ALA A 52 -4.07 -5.10 13.92
N ASN A 53 -2.92 -5.55 14.41
CA ASN A 53 -2.18 -6.70 13.87
C ASN A 53 -2.38 -8.00 14.69
N GLN A 54 -3.38 -8.03 15.59
CA GLN A 54 -3.65 -9.20 16.48
C GLN A 54 -4.00 -10.46 15.70
N HIS A 55 -4.46 -10.30 14.46
CA HIS A 55 -4.83 -11.41 13.60
C HIS A 55 -4.06 -11.35 12.28
N GLY A 56 -2.75 -11.56 12.33
CA GLY A 56 -2.02 -12.11 11.18
C GLY A 56 -2.60 -13.47 10.73
N GLU A 57 -3.38 -14.13 11.59
CA GLU A 57 -4.12 -15.37 11.33
C GLU A 57 -5.47 -15.16 10.60
N ASN A 58 -6.10 -13.98 10.66
CA ASN A 58 -7.43 -13.75 10.05
C ASN A 58 -7.40 -13.11 8.66
N PHE A 59 -6.22 -12.72 8.18
CA PHE A 59 -6.05 -12.40 6.76
C PHE A 59 -5.72 -13.72 6.06
N PRO A 60 -6.64 -14.33 5.30
CA PRO A 60 -6.28 -15.51 4.53
C PRO A 60 -5.14 -15.13 3.60
N GLN A 61 -3.96 -15.73 3.82
CA GLN A 61 -2.88 -15.68 2.84
C GLN A 61 -3.49 -16.21 1.54
N ALA A 62 -3.38 -15.45 0.44
CA ALA A 62 -3.75 -15.96 -0.87
C ALA A 62 -3.06 -17.34 -1.02
N PRO A 63 -3.82 -18.42 -1.29
CA PRO A 63 -3.25 -19.75 -1.40
C PRO A 63 -2.07 -19.68 -2.36
N GLN A 64 -0.86 -19.98 -1.88
CA GLN A 64 0.35 -19.99 -2.72
C GLN A 64 0.30 -21.14 -3.75
N ASP A 65 -0.71 -22.02 -3.64
CA ASP A 65 -0.92 -23.21 -4.44
C ASP A 65 -2.15 -23.13 -5.36
N GLU A 66 -2.66 -21.94 -5.74
CA GLU A 66 -3.63 -21.89 -6.84
C GLU A 66 -2.86 -22.07 -8.16
N PRO A 67 -2.96 -23.24 -8.85
CA PRO A 67 -2.39 -23.38 -10.18
C PRO A 67 -3.04 -22.32 -11.07
N SER A 68 -2.20 -21.66 -11.88
CA SER A 68 -2.60 -20.72 -12.94
C SER A 68 -3.96 -21.12 -13.52
N LYS A 69 -4.99 -20.36 -13.13
CA LYS A 69 -6.34 -20.54 -13.66
C LYS A 69 -6.24 -20.31 -15.17
N PRO A 70 -6.61 -21.30 -16.01
CA PRO A 70 -6.52 -21.10 -17.45
C PRO A 70 -7.47 -19.96 -17.83
N SER A 71 -6.90 -18.99 -18.54
CA SER A 71 -7.60 -17.85 -19.11
C SER A 71 -8.75 -18.38 -19.97
N ARG A 72 -9.99 -18.02 -19.62
CA ARG A 72 -11.16 -18.19 -20.48
C ARG A 72 -11.43 -16.88 -21.21
#